data_AF-A0A853H4W3-F1
#
_entry.id   AF-A0A853H4W3-F1
#
_cell.length_a   1.000
_cell.length_b   1.000
_cell.length_c   1.000
_cell.angle_alpha   90.00
_cell.angle_beta   90.00
_cell.angle_gamma   90.00
#
_symmetry.space_group_name_H-M   'P 1'
#
loop_
_entity.id
_entity.type
_entity.pdbx_description
1 polymer ?
#
loop_
_entity_poly.entity_id
_entity_poly.type
_entity_poly.pdbx_seq_one_letter_code
_entity_poly.pdbx_strand_id
1 'polypeptide(L)'
;MATIVKTPSGTWKALIRKTGWPSTAKTFRTKRDAEDWARRTEDEMVRGMYIHRAPAERMTLETALKRYLREVTPTKRASTQIGEHKKALALIKHLGKYSLAGLSADIVAQYRDARLAGDEGEDGKRVPRSNNTVRLELALLGHLFTIAIKEWGIGLPPEPGRAVCG
;
A
#
# COMPACT_ATOMS: atom_id res chain seq x y z
N MET A 1 19.62 11.02 -16.28
CA MET A 1 20.94 10.37 -16.11
C MET A 1 21.05 9.86 -14.68
N ALA A 2 21.24 8.55 -14.54
CA ALA A 2 21.52 7.92 -13.26
C ALA A 2 23.00 8.07 -12.86
N THR A 3 23.25 8.35 -11.59
CA THR A 3 24.59 8.44 -10.99
C THR A 3 24.72 7.35 -9.94
N ILE A 4 25.78 6.55 -10.01
CA ILE A 4 26.03 5.46 -9.06
C ILE A 4 27.26 5.82 -8.24
N VAL A 5 27.08 5.93 -6.93
CA VAL A 5 28.11 6.38 -5.98
C VAL A 5 28.35 5.27 -4.96
N LYS A 6 29.62 4.90 -4.77
CA LYS A 6 30.02 3.98 -3.69
C LYS A 6 30.04 4.75 -2.37
N THR A 7 29.35 4.25 -1.36
CA THR A 7 29.34 4.85 -0.02
C THR A 7 30.57 4.42 0.79
N PRO A 8 30.97 5.18 1.81
CA PRO A 8 32.07 4.80 2.72
C PRO A 8 31.83 3.46 3.41
N SER A 9 30.56 3.08 3.58
CA SER A 9 30.13 1.81 4.19
C SER A 9 30.20 0.60 3.25
N GLY A 10 30.75 0.75 2.04
CA GLY A 10 30.89 -0.34 1.07
C GLY A 10 29.60 -0.69 0.29
N THR A 11 28.54 0.12 0.41
CA THR A 11 27.30 -0.05 -0.36
C THR A 11 27.28 0.84 -1.60
N TRP A 12 26.35 0.58 -2.53
CA TRP A 12 26.22 1.29 -3.80
C TRP A 12 24.93 2.09 -3.83
N LYS A 13 25.03 3.42 -3.90
CA LYS A 13 23.88 4.33 -3.99
C LYS A 13 23.64 4.70 -5.45
N ALA A 14 22.47 4.36 -5.98
CA ALA A 14 22.00 4.87 -7.26
C ALA A 14 21.12 6.11 -7.04
N LEU A 15 21.39 7.18 -7.79
CA LEU A 15 20.70 8.46 -7.76
C LEU A 15 20.23 8.81 -9.17
N ILE A 16 18.94 8.99 -9.37
CA ILE A 16 18.36 9.35 -10.68
C ILE A 16 17.88 10.80 -10.61
N ARG A 17 18.41 11.62 -11.52
CA ARG A 17 17.97 12.99 -11.75
C ARG A 17 17.44 13.10 -13.17
N LYS A 18 16.16 13.45 -13.30
CA LYS A 18 15.47 13.71 -14.57
C LYS A 18 14.65 14.99 -14.42
N THR A 19 14.78 15.90 -15.38
CA THR A 19 14.05 17.17 -15.40
C THR A 19 12.54 16.89 -15.41
N GLY A 20 11.79 17.55 -14.53
CA GLY A 20 10.34 17.34 -14.37
C GLY A 20 9.94 16.19 -13.44
N TRP A 21 10.90 15.46 -12.84
CA TRP A 21 10.63 14.38 -11.89
C TRP A 21 11.40 14.57 -10.57
N PRO A 22 10.85 14.12 -9.42
CA PRO A 22 11.56 14.18 -8.15
C PRO A 22 12.82 13.30 -8.17
N SER A 23 13.90 13.78 -7.57
CA SER A 23 15.15 13.03 -7.49
C SER A 23 14.95 11.76 -6.67
N THR A 24 15.25 10.60 -7.25
CA THR A 24 15.05 9.30 -6.60
C THR A 24 16.39 8.67 -6.28
N ALA A 25 16.56 8.15 -5.07
CA ALA A 25 17.79 7.48 -4.66
C ALA A 25 17.50 6.17 -3.92
N LYS A 26 18.30 5.13 -4.20
CA LYS A 26 18.24 3.84 -3.51
C LYS A 26 19.64 3.26 -3.31
N THR A 27 19.86 2.59 -2.19
CA THR A 27 21.14 1.96 -1.82
C THR A 27 21.06 0.44 -1.94
N PHE A 28 22.09 -0.16 -2.52
CA PHE A 28 22.21 -1.59 -2.82
C PHE A 28 23.51 -2.16 -2.28
N ARG A 29 23.56 -3.48 -2.12
CA ARG A 29 24.79 -4.18 -1.70
C ARG A 29 25.78 -4.34 -2.85
N THR A 30 25.31 -4.54 -4.08
CA THR A 30 26.17 -4.71 -5.26
C THR A 30 26.02 -3.57 -6.26
N LYS A 31 27.07 -3.31 -7.04
CA LYS A 31 27.05 -2.31 -8.11
C LYS A 31 26.07 -2.70 -9.21
N ARG A 32 26.01 -3.99 -9.54
CA ARG A 32 25.15 -4.54 -10.60
C ARG A 32 23.68 -4.34 -10.27
N ASP A 33 23.26 -4.60 -9.03
CA ASP A 33 21.88 -4.35 -8.60
C ASP A 33 21.52 -2.85 -8.69
N ALA A 34 22.48 -1.98 -8.36
CA ALA A 34 22.30 -0.53 -8.45
C ALA A 34 22.16 -0.07 -9.91
N GLU A 35 22.96 -0.62 -10.83
CA GLU A 35 22.88 -0.36 -12.28
C GLU A 35 21.56 -0.88 -12.88
N ASP A 36 21.17 -2.10 -12.55
CA ASP A 36 19.94 -2.73 -13.04
C ASP A 36 18.70 -1.99 -12.54
N TRP A 37 18.67 -1.59 -11.27
CA TRP A 37 17.59 -0.76 -10.73
C TRP A 37 17.54 0.60 -11.40
N ALA A 38 18.69 1.27 -11.55
CA ALA A 38 18.76 2.58 -12.17
C ALA A 38 18.22 2.57 -13.60
N ARG A 39 18.61 1.56 -14.39
CA ARG A 39 18.13 1.39 -15.77
C ARG A 39 16.63 1.13 -15.83
N ARG A 40 16.10 0.22 -15.01
CA ARG A 40 14.66 -0.08 -14.95
C ARG A 40 13.85 1.15 -14.57
N THR A 41 14.30 1.90 -13.56
CA THR A 41 13.60 3.11 -13.10
C THR A 41 13.65 4.23 -14.14
N GLU A 42 14.77 4.43 -14.85
CA GLU A 42 14.85 5.43 -15.92
C GLU A 42 13.92 5.05 -17.10
N ASP A 43 13.83 3.77 -17.45
CA ASP A 43 12.91 3.25 -18.47
C ASP A 43 11.43 3.44 -18.05
N GLU A 44 11.08 3.13 -16.80
CA GLU A 44 9.76 3.44 -16.23
C GLU A 44 9.45 4.95 -16.31
N MET A 45 10.43 5.82 -16.02
CA MET A 45 10.28 7.29 -16.10
C MET A 45 10.14 7.80 -17.54
N VAL A 46 10.77 7.15 -18.51
CA VAL A 46 10.65 7.50 -19.94
C VAL A 46 9.29 7.10 -20.48
N ARG A 47 8.81 5.90 -20.10
CA ARG A 47 7.50 5.40 -20.53
C ARG A 47 6.33 6.12 -19.83
N GLY A 48 6.60 6.88 -18.77
CA GLY A 48 5.57 7.52 -17.94
C GLY A 48 4.92 6.57 -16.93
N MET A 49 5.46 5.35 -16.77
CA MET A 49 5.03 4.33 -15.81
C MET A 49 5.77 4.46 -14.48
N TYR A 50 6.58 5.50 -14.30
CA TYR A 50 7.30 5.68 -13.04
C TYR A 50 6.34 6.04 -11.92
N ILE A 51 6.08 5.05 -11.08
CA ILE A 51 5.34 5.25 -9.85
C ILE A 51 6.31 5.40 -8.71
N HIS A 52 6.21 6.52 -7.99
CA HIS A 52 7.06 6.82 -6.86
C HIS A 52 6.74 5.84 -5.72
N ARG A 53 7.48 4.72 -5.62
CA ARG A 53 7.23 3.64 -4.64
C ARG A 53 7.73 3.94 -3.23
N ALA A 54 8.63 4.92 -3.09
CA ALA A 54 9.24 5.28 -1.80
C ALA A 54 8.25 5.67 -0.66
N PRO A 55 7.07 6.28 -0.93
CA PRO A 55 6.05 6.53 0.09
C PRO A 55 5.25 5.27 0.40
N ALA A 56 5.10 4.34 -0.55
CA ALA A 56 4.33 3.10 -0.43
C ALA A 56 4.94 2.12 0.56
N GLU A 57 6.26 1.96 0.50
CA GLU A 57 7.02 1.08 1.39
C GLU A 57 7.06 1.60 2.83
N ARG A 58 6.94 2.92 3.01
CA ARG A 58 6.97 3.58 4.32
C ARG A 58 5.59 3.79 4.93
N MET A 59 4.53 3.85 4.12
CA MET A 59 3.18 4.09 4.61
C MET A 59 2.54 2.79 5.06
N THR A 60 2.25 2.72 6.35
CA THR A 60 1.47 1.62 6.93
C THR A 60 0.01 1.73 6.54
N LEU A 61 -0.69 0.60 6.51
CA LEU A 61 -2.13 0.57 6.30
C LEU A 61 -2.87 1.44 7.35
N GLU A 62 -2.39 1.46 8.58
CA GLU A 62 -2.97 2.33 9.60
C GLU A 62 -2.91 3.82 9.22
N THR A 63 -1.74 4.27 8.77
CA THR A 63 -1.55 5.66 8.34
C THR A 63 -2.42 5.98 7.12
N ALA A 64 -2.51 5.04 6.19
CA ALA A 64 -3.36 5.12 5.01
C ALA A 64 -4.83 5.25 5.38
N LEU A 65 -5.35 4.39 6.25
CA LEU A 65 -6.75 4.42 6.69
C LEU A 65 -7.07 5.70 7.46
N LYS A 66 -6.18 6.16 8.34
CA LYS A 66 -6.35 7.44 9.06
C LYS A 66 -6.45 8.61 8.09
N ARG A 67 -5.61 8.64 7.05
CA ARG A 67 -5.66 9.66 6.00
C ARG A 67 -6.96 9.58 5.19
N TYR A 68 -7.37 8.37 4.80
CA TYR A 68 -8.62 8.14 4.09
C TYR A 68 -9.84 8.61 4.89
N LEU A 69 -9.89 8.33 6.19
CA LEU A 69 -10.98 8.79 7.06
C LEU A 69 -11.02 10.31 7.20
N ARG A 70 -9.88 11.00 7.04
CA ARG A 70 -9.80 12.47 7.10
C ARG A 70 -10.14 13.14 5.77
N GLU A 71 -9.73 12.57 4.65
CA GLU A 71 -9.84 13.21 3.33
C GLU A 71 -11.09 12.75 2.56
N VAL A 72 -11.46 11.48 2.66
CA VAL A 72 -12.47 10.84 1.80
C VAL A 72 -13.78 10.66 2.54
N THR A 73 -13.75 10.10 3.75
CA THR A 73 -14.97 9.80 4.53
C THR A 73 -15.87 11.02 4.79
N PRO A 74 -15.37 12.25 5.04
CA PRO A 74 -16.24 13.41 5.28
C PRO A 74 -17.11 13.79 4.07
N THR A 75 -16.70 13.41 2.86
CA THR A 75 -17.48 13.66 1.63
C THR A 75 -18.71 12.76 1.51
N LYS A 76 -18.80 11.69 2.32
CA LYS A 76 -19.89 10.71 2.29
C LYS A 76 -20.98 11.06 3.31
N ARG A 77 -22.16 10.45 3.13
CA ARG A 77 -23.29 10.57 4.09
C ARG A 77 -22.88 10.13 5.50
N ALA A 78 -23.37 10.83 6.53
CA ALA A 78 -23.02 10.59 7.93
C ALA A 78 -23.23 9.14 8.41
N SER A 79 -24.28 8.46 7.93
CA SER A 79 -24.51 7.03 8.24
C SER A 79 -23.39 6.13 7.71
N THR A 80 -22.89 6.43 6.52
CA THR A 80 -21.75 5.74 5.91
C THR A 80 -20.44 6.04 6.65
N GLN A 81 -20.27 7.27 7.15
CA GLN A 81 -19.06 7.66 7.91
C GLN A 81 -18.87 6.80 9.16
N ILE A 82 -19.95 6.59 9.93
CA ILE A 82 -19.92 5.75 11.15
C ILE A 82 -19.58 4.29 10.78
N GLY A 83 -20.13 3.80 9.68
CA GLY A 83 -19.85 2.46 9.16
C GLY A 83 -18.39 2.28 8.72
N GLU A 84 -17.84 3.27 8.01
CA GLU A 84 -16.44 3.24 7.55
C GLU A 84 -15.46 3.32 8.71
N HIS A 85 -15.72 4.14 9.73
CA HIS A 85 -14.87 4.20 10.93
C HIS A 85 -14.78 2.85 11.64
N LYS A 86 -15.92 2.16 11.86
CA LYS A 86 -15.92 0.84 12.50
C LYS A 86 -15.14 -0.20 11.69
N LYS A 87 -15.25 -0.16 10.36
CA LYS A 87 -14.52 -1.07 9.45
C LYS A 87 -13.03 -0.76 9.41
N ALA A 88 -12.66 0.52 9.35
CA ALA A 88 -11.28 0.96 9.38
C ALA A 88 -10.59 0.51 10.68
N LEU A 89 -11.26 0.63 11.84
CA LEU A 89 -10.72 0.16 13.11
C LEU A 89 -10.45 -1.36 13.11
N ALA A 90 -11.35 -2.16 12.53
CA ALA A 90 -11.14 -3.60 12.39
C ALA A 90 -9.92 -3.91 11.51
N LEU A 91 -9.79 -3.23 10.37
CA LEU A 91 -8.64 -3.36 9.47
C LEU A 91 -7.34 -2.93 10.14
N ILE A 92 -7.35 -1.83 10.91
CA ILE A 92 -6.17 -1.35 11.66
C ILE A 92 -5.72 -2.37 12.70
N LYS A 93 -6.67 -2.97 13.45
CA LYS A 93 -6.36 -3.96 14.50
C LYS A 93 -5.57 -5.14 13.95
N HIS A 94 -5.95 -5.63 12.77
CA HIS A 94 -5.39 -6.86 12.19
C HIS A 94 -4.26 -6.61 11.20
N LEU A 95 -4.41 -5.57 10.36
CA LEU A 95 -3.53 -5.31 9.23
C LEU A 95 -2.74 -4.00 9.35
N GLY A 96 -2.96 -3.20 10.40
CA GLY A 96 -2.39 -1.85 10.53
C GLY A 96 -0.85 -1.81 10.53
N LYS A 97 -0.19 -2.88 10.98
CA LYS A 97 1.28 -3.00 11.04
C LYS A 97 1.93 -3.26 9.67
N TYR A 98 1.16 -3.72 8.69
CA TYR A 98 1.70 -3.97 7.36
C TYR A 98 1.85 -2.67 6.58
N SER A 99 2.92 -2.59 5.79
CA SER A 99 3.05 -1.54 4.78
C SER A 99 2.07 -1.80 3.63
N LEU A 100 1.62 -0.75 2.94
CA LEU A 100 0.75 -0.91 1.78
C LEU A 100 1.39 -1.78 0.70
N ALA A 101 2.72 -1.70 0.54
CA ALA A 101 3.48 -2.53 -0.39
C ALA A 101 3.65 -3.99 0.08
N GLY A 102 3.55 -4.25 1.39
CA GLY A 102 3.69 -5.58 1.97
C GLY A 102 2.37 -6.37 2.02
N LEU A 103 1.24 -5.74 1.71
CA LEU A 103 -0.06 -6.40 1.66
C LEU A 103 -0.19 -7.24 0.39
N SER A 104 -0.09 -8.55 0.55
CA SER A 104 -0.33 -9.53 -0.50
C SER A 104 -1.78 -10.06 -0.46
N ALA A 105 -2.22 -10.66 -1.55
CA ALA A 105 -3.52 -11.35 -1.62
C ALA A 105 -3.67 -12.42 -0.54
N ASP A 106 -2.58 -13.09 -0.20
CA ASP A 106 -2.53 -14.14 0.82
C ASP A 106 -2.85 -13.58 2.21
N ILE A 107 -2.24 -12.45 2.60
CA ILE A 107 -2.53 -11.78 3.88
C ILE A 107 -3.99 -11.34 3.96
N VAL A 108 -4.56 -10.88 2.84
CA VAL A 108 -5.98 -10.49 2.77
C VAL A 108 -6.90 -11.72 2.89
N ALA A 109 -6.52 -12.86 2.30
CA ALA A 109 -7.25 -14.12 2.46
C ALA A 109 -7.20 -14.62 3.91
N GLN A 110 -6.03 -14.60 4.54
CA GLN A 110 -5.88 -14.92 5.97
C GLN A 110 -6.75 -14.01 6.85
N TYR A 111 -6.79 -12.71 6.56
CA TYR A 111 -7.68 -11.78 7.27
C TYR A 111 -9.16 -12.16 7.13
N ARG A 112 -9.59 -12.50 5.91
CA ARG A 112 -10.96 -12.93 5.63
C ARG A 112 -11.31 -14.18 6.44
N ASP A 113 -10.45 -15.19 6.41
CA ASP A 113 -10.70 -16.46 7.08
C ASP A 113 -10.67 -16.31 8.60
N ALA A 114 -9.76 -15.49 9.14
CA ALA A 114 -9.72 -15.16 10.56
C ALA A 114 -11.01 -14.45 11.03
N ARG A 115 -11.52 -13.48 10.26
CA ARG A 115 -12.76 -12.77 10.59
C ARG A 115 -14.00 -13.65 10.49
N LEU A 116 -14.01 -14.62 9.58
CA LEU A 116 -15.08 -15.60 9.44
C LEU A 116 -15.03 -16.65 10.56
N ALA A 117 -13.84 -17.12 10.94
CA ALA A 117 -13.62 -18.02 12.08
C ALA A 117 -13.97 -17.37 13.43
N GLY A 118 -13.93 -16.03 13.47
CA GLY A 118 -14.35 -15.22 14.60
C GLY A 118 -13.16 -14.67 15.39
N ASP A 119 -13.24 -13.38 15.69
CA ASP A 119 -12.24 -12.71 16.53
C ASP A 119 -12.45 -13.10 17.99
N GLU A 120 -11.33 -13.29 18.71
CA GLU A 120 -11.35 -13.39 20.17
C GLU A 120 -11.86 -12.06 20.74
N GLY A 121 -13.08 -12.10 21.30
CA GLY A 121 -13.63 -11.00 22.07
C GLY A 121 -12.90 -10.84 23.41
N GLU A 122 -13.12 -9.73 24.10
CA GLU A 122 -12.61 -9.50 25.46
C GLU A 122 -13.02 -10.61 26.44
N ASP A 123 -14.13 -11.28 26.18
CA ASP A 123 -14.64 -12.42 26.96
C ASP A 123 -14.04 -13.79 26.57
N GLY A 124 -13.02 -13.82 25.70
CA GLY A 124 -12.39 -15.06 25.20
C GLY A 124 -13.26 -15.89 24.24
N LYS A 125 -14.48 -15.44 23.93
CA LYS A 125 -15.37 -16.09 22.95
C LYS A 125 -15.06 -15.60 21.54
N ARG A 126 -14.90 -16.53 20.60
CA ARG A 126 -14.84 -16.21 19.17
C ARG A 126 -16.22 -15.83 18.66
N VAL A 127 -16.37 -14.59 18.22
CA VAL A 127 -17.61 -14.11 17.61
C VAL A 127 -17.43 -14.10 16.09
N PRO A 128 -17.98 -15.11 15.37
CA PRO A 128 -17.93 -15.13 13.92
C PRO A 128 -18.65 -13.91 13.36
N ARG A 129 -18.03 -13.24 12.39
CA ARG A 129 -18.62 -12.06 11.75
C ARG A 129 -19.41 -12.48 10.51
N SER A 130 -20.51 -11.77 10.26
CA SER A 130 -21.33 -12.03 9.07
C SER A 130 -20.48 -11.82 7.80
N ASN A 131 -20.69 -12.69 6.80
CA ASN A 131 -19.97 -12.61 5.53
C ASN A 131 -20.14 -11.24 4.86
N ASN A 132 -21.31 -10.60 5.02
CA ASN A 132 -21.56 -9.26 4.51
C ASN A 132 -20.69 -8.19 5.19
N THR A 133 -20.42 -8.33 6.50
CA THR A 133 -19.54 -7.40 7.23
C THR A 133 -18.12 -7.47 6.69
N VAL A 134 -17.58 -8.69 6.53
CA VAL A 134 -16.22 -8.92 6.01
C VAL A 134 -16.09 -8.42 4.58
N ARG A 135 -17.09 -8.69 3.72
CA ARG A 135 -17.11 -8.19 2.35
C ARG A 135 -17.05 -6.66 2.28
N LEU A 136 -17.76 -5.97 3.17
CA LEU A 136 -17.74 -4.51 3.23
C LEU A 136 -16.41 -3.94 3.76
N GLU A 137 -15.71 -4.67 4.64
CA GLU A 137 -14.35 -4.30 5.08
C GLU A 137 -13.35 -4.43 3.94
N LEU A 138 -13.41 -5.53 3.18
CA LEU A 138 -12.58 -5.72 1.99
C LEU A 138 -12.89 -4.72 0.88
N ALA A 139 -14.16 -4.33 0.72
CA ALA A 139 -14.55 -3.27 -0.22
C ALA A 139 -13.96 -1.91 0.17
N LEU A 140 -13.92 -1.58 1.46
CA LEU A 140 -13.26 -0.36 1.96
C LEU A 140 -11.75 -0.41 1.68
N LEU A 141 -11.13 -1.58 1.88
CA LEU A 141 -9.71 -1.80 1.60
C LEU A 141 -9.38 -1.59 0.12
N GLY A 142 -10.15 -2.16 -0.81
CA GLY A 142 -9.93 -1.94 -2.25
C GLY A 142 -10.13 -0.48 -2.64
N HIS A 143 -11.15 0.20 -2.09
CA HIS A 143 -11.34 1.62 -2.36
C HIS A 143 -10.16 2.48 -1.85
N LEU A 144 -9.59 2.13 -0.69
CA LEU A 144 -8.38 2.75 -0.17
C LEU A 144 -7.20 2.58 -1.14
N PHE A 145 -6.96 1.38 -1.66
CA PHE A 145 -5.89 1.12 -2.64
C PHE A 145 -6.09 1.93 -3.92
N THR A 146 -7.31 1.97 -4.44
CA THR A 146 -7.65 2.78 -5.62
C THR A 146 -7.37 4.28 -5.40
N ILE A 147 -7.72 4.83 -4.23
CA ILE A 147 -7.40 6.23 -3.89
C ILE A 147 -5.89 6.43 -3.68
N ALA A 148 -5.23 5.49 -3.01
CA ALA A 148 -3.78 5.55 -2.79
C ALA A 148 -2.99 5.58 -4.11
N ILE A 149 -3.44 4.82 -5.11
CA ILE A 149 -2.82 4.80 -6.44
C ILE A 149 -3.14 6.08 -7.21
N LYS A 150 -4.41 6.50 -7.26
CA LYS A 150 -4.87 7.62 -8.11
C LYS A 150 -4.53 9.00 -7.54
N GLU A 151 -4.83 9.21 -6.26
CA GLU A 151 -4.77 10.53 -5.63
C GLU A 151 -3.44 10.74 -4.89
N TRP A 152 -2.91 9.68 -4.27
CA TRP A 152 -1.69 9.79 -3.46
C TRP A 152 -0.42 9.44 -4.24
N GLY A 153 -0.54 9.02 -5.50
CA GLY A 153 0.60 8.68 -6.36
C GLY A 153 1.48 7.57 -5.81
N ILE A 154 0.90 6.70 -4.97
CA ILE A 154 1.62 5.61 -4.33
C ILE A 154 1.77 4.47 -5.34
N GLY A 155 3.01 4.13 -5.66
CA GLY A 155 3.36 3.02 -6.54
C GLY A 155 3.09 1.66 -5.95
N LEU A 156 1.81 1.32 -5.83
CA LEU A 156 1.34 -0.02 -5.51
C LEU A 156 1.12 -0.77 -6.82
N PRO A 157 1.49 -2.06 -6.91
CA PRO A 157 1.06 -2.88 -8.02
C PRO A 157 -0.47 -2.87 -8.12
N PRO A 158 -1.05 -3.02 -9.33
CA PRO A 158 -2.49 -3.10 -9.49
C PRO A 158 -3.05 -4.17 -8.56
N GLU A 159 -4.21 -3.89 -7.97
CA GLU A 159 -4.82 -4.75 -6.96
C GLU A 159 -4.87 -6.22 -7.42
N PRO A 160 -4.59 -7.20 -6.54
CA PRO A 160 -4.53 -8.61 -6.89
C PRO A 160 -5.91 -9.22 -7.16
N GLY A 161 -6.58 -8.70 -8.18
CA GLY A 161 -7.94 -9.04 -8.58
C GLY A 161 -8.45 -8.22 -9.77
N ARG A 162 -7.76 -7.16 -10.18
CA ARG A 162 -8.12 -6.39 -11.38
C ARG A 162 -7.18 -6.72 -12.53
N ALA A 163 -7.35 -7.92 -13.10
CA ALA A 163 -6.87 -8.19 -14.44
C ALA A 163 -7.62 -7.25 -15.39
N VAL A 164 -6.88 -6.33 -16.01
CA VAL A 164 -7.38 -5.48 -17.08
C VAL A 164 -7.60 -6.38 -18.29
N CYS A 165 -8.87 -6.74 -18.55
CA CYS A 165 -9.25 -7.25 -19.86
C CYS A 165 -9.24 -6.05 -20.81
N GLY A 166 -8.38 -6.13 -21.82
CA GLY A 166 -8.42 -5.26 -22.99
C GLY A 166 -9.49 -5.68 -23.98
#